data_AF-A0A173XFD2-F1
#
_entry.id   AF-A0A173XFD2-F1
#
_cell.length_a   1.000
_cell.length_b   1.000
_cell.length_c   1.000
_cell.angle_alpha   90.00
_cell.angle_beta   90.00
_cell.angle_gamma   90.00
#
_symmetry.space_group_name_H-M   'P 1'
#
loop_
_entity.id
_entity.type
_entity.pdbx_description
1 polymer ?
#
loop_
_entity_poly.entity_id
_entity_poly.type
_entity_poly.pdbx_seq_one_letter_code
_entity_poly.pdbx_strand_id
1 'polypeptide(L)'
;MDIYTILSLKEQLDDLDKKRIRLYNNIKKYCESLDPEYLKTLDYTELKEFFHALEFYLPESVQMVYRRIREEKYPELKKAVYYPELNQIDFLSLKKIKTIDTLLGTKWRKGDFIYNPFYSAADLNREEQEKFNDYAVAKRIFIKKYRFRCKCGKCFSRLFSKDTFNNMKRFYESGIDTTGSDEVDSYFYIECEYDSDCDLEICDKKSFERAKYDVCYIKAKEPNTEHEQY
;
A
#
# COMPACT_ATOMS: atom_id res chain seq x y z
N MET A 1 15.33 -38.72 -25.75
CA MET A 1 14.74 -38.59 -24.40
C MET A 1 13.43 -39.36 -24.44
N ASP A 2 13.30 -40.41 -23.63
CA ASP A 2 12.22 -41.40 -23.74
C ASP A 2 10.99 -41.00 -22.90
N ILE A 3 9.80 -41.24 -23.42
CA ILE A 3 8.51 -40.95 -22.76
C ILE A 3 8.43 -41.63 -21.40
N TYR A 4 8.99 -42.84 -21.27
CA TYR A 4 9.03 -43.56 -19.99
C TYR A 4 9.88 -42.85 -18.92
N THR A 5 10.97 -42.20 -19.32
CA THR A 5 11.78 -41.38 -18.41
C THR A 5 10.98 -40.17 -17.91
N ILE A 6 10.21 -39.52 -18.78
CA ILE A 6 9.37 -38.37 -18.41
C ILE A 6 8.27 -38.79 -17.42
N LEU A 7 7.61 -39.93 -17.66
CA LEU A 7 6.58 -40.46 -16.76
C LEU A 7 7.14 -40.83 -15.38
N SER A 8 8.31 -41.49 -15.32
CA SER A 8 8.95 -41.81 -14.05
C SER A 8 9.35 -40.56 -13.24
N LEU A 9 9.85 -39.51 -13.91
CA LEU A 9 10.15 -38.24 -13.24
C LEU A 9 8.88 -37.56 -12.70
N LYS A 10 7.75 -37.66 -13.40
CA LYS A 10 6.47 -37.13 -12.94
C LYS A 10 5.96 -37.86 -11.69
N GLU A 11 6.07 -39.18 -11.64
CA GLU A 11 5.71 -39.97 -10.44
C GLU A 11 6.59 -39.60 -9.23
N GLN A 12 7.90 -39.45 -9.43
CA GLN A 12 8.82 -39.01 -8.38
C GLN A 12 8.45 -37.61 -7.86
N LEU A 13 8.09 -36.68 -8.77
CA LEU A 13 7.62 -35.35 -8.40
C LEU A 13 6.34 -35.41 -7.55
N ASP A 14 5.37 -36.24 -7.93
CA ASP A 14 4.09 -36.39 -7.20
C ASP A 14 4.31 -36.94 -5.79
N ASP A 15 5.23 -37.88 -5.62
CA ASP A 15 5.56 -38.43 -4.31
C ASP A 15 6.35 -37.46 -3.43
N LEU A 16 7.23 -36.65 -4.02
CA LEU A 16 7.89 -35.55 -3.31
C LEU A 16 6.87 -34.48 -2.86
N ASP A 17 5.89 -34.15 -3.70
CA ASP A 17 4.82 -33.22 -3.35
C ASP A 17 3.96 -33.74 -2.20
N LYS A 18 3.58 -35.03 -2.20
CA LYS A 18 2.88 -35.65 -1.07
C LYS A 18 3.70 -35.58 0.23
N LYS A 19 5.01 -35.87 0.15
CA LYS A 19 5.91 -35.76 1.31
C LYS A 19 6.01 -34.32 1.82
N ARG A 20 6.13 -33.34 0.92
CA ARG A 20 6.13 -31.91 1.25
C ARG A 20 4.85 -31.51 1.99
N ILE A 21 3.68 -31.90 1.48
CA ILE A 21 2.38 -31.58 2.11
C ILE A 21 2.27 -32.21 3.51
N ARG A 22 2.72 -33.46 3.69
CA ARG A 22 2.74 -34.11 5.01
C ARG A 22 3.64 -33.36 6.00
N LEU A 23 4.85 -33.00 5.58
CA LEU A 23 5.77 -32.23 6.42
C LEU A 23 5.18 -30.86 6.77
N TYR A 24 4.61 -30.16 5.78
CA TYR A 24 3.93 -28.88 5.99
C TYR A 24 2.84 -28.98 7.07
N ASN A 25 1.95 -29.98 6.97
CA ASN A 25 0.88 -30.19 7.94
C ASN A 25 1.40 -30.55 9.33
N ASN A 26 2.47 -31.35 9.41
CA ASN A 26 3.10 -31.69 10.68
C ASN A 26 3.71 -30.45 11.35
N ILE A 27 4.50 -29.65 10.62
CA ILE A 27 5.09 -28.41 11.14
C ILE A 27 3.99 -27.48 11.66
N LYS A 28 2.93 -27.27 10.86
CA LYS A 28 1.80 -26.44 11.25
C LYS A 28 1.14 -26.94 12.55
N LYS A 29 0.89 -28.24 12.66
CA LYS A 29 0.31 -28.86 13.87
C LYS A 29 1.20 -28.64 15.10
N TYR A 30 2.52 -28.78 14.96
CA TYR A 30 3.44 -28.50 16.05
C TYR A 30 3.44 -27.01 16.43
N CYS A 31 3.43 -26.12 15.44
CA CYS A 31 3.35 -24.68 15.67
C CYS A 31 2.06 -24.26 16.39
N GLU A 32 0.92 -24.89 16.06
CA GLU A 32 -0.36 -24.65 16.71
C GLU A 32 -0.38 -25.14 18.18
N SER A 33 0.44 -26.13 18.51
CA SER A 33 0.55 -26.69 19.87
C SER A 33 1.61 -26.00 20.74
N LEU A 34 2.33 -25.00 20.23
CA LEU A 34 3.35 -24.28 21.00
C LEU A 34 2.72 -23.51 22.15
N ASP A 35 3.26 -23.73 23.35
CA ASP A 35 2.98 -22.89 24.51
C ASP A 35 3.69 -21.53 24.33
N PRO A 36 2.95 -20.41 24.27
CA PRO A 36 3.57 -19.10 24.16
C PRO A 36 4.47 -18.74 25.35
N GLU A 37 4.29 -19.38 26.52
CA GLU A 37 5.14 -19.13 27.69
C GLU A 37 6.55 -19.71 27.51
N TYR A 38 6.67 -20.84 26.79
CA TYR A 38 7.97 -21.43 26.46
C TYR A 38 8.83 -20.48 25.63
N LEU A 39 8.23 -19.64 24.77
CA LEU A 39 8.97 -18.69 23.95
C LEU A 39 9.73 -17.64 24.76
N LYS A 40 9.30 -17.37 26.01
CA LYS A 40 9.95 -16.41 26.90
C LYS A 40 11.21 -16.98 27.55
N THR A 41 11.42 -18.29 27.53
CA THR A 41 12.60 -18.93 28.11
C THR A 41 13.78 -18.99 27.13
N LEU A 42 13.51 -18.84 25.83
CA LEU A 42 14.51 -18.78 24.78
C LEU A 42 15.27 -17.45 24.84
N ASP A 43 16.56 -17.49 24.50
CA ASP A 43 17.26 -16.23 24.23
C ASP A 43 16.76 -15.62 22.92
N TYR A 44 16.94 -14.31 22.78
CA TYR A 44 16.37 -13.58 21.65
C TYR A 44 16.91 -14.02 20.29
N THR A 45 18.16 -14.49 20.21
CA THR A 45 18.78 -14.92 18.95
C THR A 45 18.11 -16.20 18.47
N GLU A 46 17.98 -17.19 19.36
CA GLU A 46 17.27 -18.44 19.08
C GLU A 46 15.80 -18.17 18.72
N LEU A 47 15.14 -17.30 19.47
CA LEU A 47 13.76 -16.91 19.22
C LEU A 47 13.61 -16.26 17.84
N LYS A 48 14.51 -15.36 17.46
CA LYS A 48 14.50 -14.69 16.17
C LYS A 48 14.71 -15.67 15.01
N GLU A 49 15.66 -16.58 15.11
CA GLU A 49 15.89 -17.62 14.09
C GLU A 49 14.66 -18.51 13.92
N PHE A 50 14.07 -18.96 15.04
CA PHE A 50 12.83 -19.71 15.04
C PHE A 50 11.69 -18.97 14.32
N PHE A 51 11.52 -17.68 14.62
CA PHE A 51 10.47 -16.87 13.99
C PHE A 51 10.68 -16.68 12.49
N HIS A 52 11.90 -16.38 12.04
CA HIS A 52 12.17 -16.24 10.61
C HIS A 52 12.02 -17.55 9.84
N ALA A 53 12.40 -18.68 10.45
CA ALA A 53 12.27 -19.98 9.80
C ALA A 53 10.81 -20.43 9.63
N LEU A 54 9.92 -20.03 10.55
CA LEU A 54 8.58 -20.58 10.66
C LEU A 54 7.44 -19.55 10.56
N GLU A 55 7.71 -18.30 10.21
CA GLU A 55 6.74 -17.18 10.20
C GLU A 55 5.36 -17.57 9.62
N PHE A 56 5.33 -18.20 8.45
CA PHE A 56 4.09 -18.59 7.75
C PHE A 56 3.32 -19.75 8.41
N TYR A 57 3.92 -20.45 9.36
CA TYR A 57 3.35 -21.57 10.09
C TYR A 57 2.85 -21.18 11.48
N LEU A 58 3.34 -20.06 12.03
CA LEU A 58 3.09 -19.70 13.41
C LEU A 58 1.69 -19.10 13.58
N PRO A 59 0.93 -19.53 14.59
CA PRO A 59 -0.36 -18.91 14.90
C PRO A 59 -0.17 -17.47 15.38
N GLU A 60 -1.20 -16.64 15.23
CA GLU A 60 -1.11 -15.21 15.55
C GLU A 60 -0.81 -14.95 17.03
N SER A 61 -1.24 -15.82 17.94
CA SER A 61 -0.89 -15.78 19.37
C SER A 61 0.61 -15.85 19.61
N VAL A 62 1.31 -16.74 18.91
CA VAL A 62 2.77 -16.92 18.98
C VAL A 62 3.47 -15.71 18.35
N GLN A 63 3.01 -15.27 17.17
CA GLN A 63 3.51 -14.04 16.54
C GLN A 63 3.40 -12.81 17.44
N MET A 64 2.31 -12.68 18.20
CA MET A 64 2.13 -11.59 19.15
C MET A 64 3.14 -11.63 20.30
N VAL A 65 3.47 -12.82 20.83
CA VAL A 65 4.46 -12.93 21.92
C VAL A 65 5.84 -12.49 21.45
N TYR A 66 6.28 -12.94 20.28
CA TYR A 66 7.56 -12.48 19.73
C TYR A 66 7.59 -10.99 19.47
N ARG A 67 6.51 -10.42 18.89
CA ARG A 67 6.43 -8.96 18.70
C ARG A 67 6.59 -8.21 20.02
N ARG A 68 5.99 -8.70 21.11
CA ARG A 68 6.16 -8.09 22.46
C ARG A 68 7.60 -8.19 22.95
N ILE A 69 8.20 -9.38 22.92
CA ILE A 69 9.60 -9.58 23.36
C ILE A 69 10.55 -8.70 22.54
N ARG A 70 10.32 -8.62 21.22
CA ARG A 70 11.08 -7.76 20.31
C ARG A 70 10.91 -6.27 20.63
N GLU A 71 9.71 -5.81 20.91
CA GLU A 71 9.44 -4.42 21.34
C GLU A 71 9.97 -4.10 22.74
N GLU A 72 10.09 -5.08 23.62
CA GLU A 72 10.72 -4.94 24.94
C GLU A 72 12.23 -4.81 24.81
N LYS A 73 12.85 -5.62 23.94
CA LYS A 73 14.29 -5.57 23.66
C LYS A 73 14.71 -4.32 22.88
N TYR A 74 13.87 -3.87 21.95
CA TYR A 74 14.10 -2.69 21.11
C TYR A 74 12.95 -1.68 21.27
N PRO A 75 12.96 -0.86 22.34
CA PRO A 75 11.87 0.08 22.65
C PRO A 75 11.56 1.09 21.55
N GLU A 76 12.52 1.40 20.67
CA GLU A 76 12.33 2.23 19.47
C GLU A 76 11.25 1.68 18.53
N LEU A 77 11.02 0.35 18.52
CA LEU A 77 9.96 -0.30 17.74
C LEU A 77 8.55 0.04 18.26
N LYS A 78 8.43 0.71 19.41
CA LYS A 78 7.14 1.23 19.92
C LYS A 78 6.67 2.46 19.15
N LYS A 79 7.51 3.04 18.29
CA LYS A 79 7.20 4.19 17.43
C LYS A 79 7.07 3.76 15.97
N ALA A 80 6.77 4.70 15.07
CA ALA A 80 6.85 4.46 13.63
C ALA A 80 8.31 4.25 13.21
N VAL A 81 8.57 3.18 12.46
CA VAL A 81 9.91 2.73 12.07
C VAL A 81 10.08 2.65 10.55
N TYR A 82 9.01 2.32 9.82
CA TYR A 82 9.04 2.31 8.36
C TYR A 82 9.11 3.75 7.80
N TYR A 83 8.39 4.67 8.44
CA TYR A 83 8.37 6.10 8.14
C TYR A 83 8.57 6.90 9.43
N PRO A 84 9.82 7.10 9.89
CA PRO A 84 10.10 7.78 11.15
C PRO A 84 9.52 9.19 11.23
N GLU A 85 9.34 9.88 10.09
CA GLU A 85 8.65 11.16 10.03
C GLU A 85 7.22 11.12 10.57
N LEU A 86 6.52 9.99 10.58
CA LEU A 86 5.17 9.87 11.13
C LEU A 86 5.14 10.16 12.64
N ASN A 87 6.27 10.00 13.33
CA ASN A 87 6.38 10.34 14.76
C ASN A 87 6.30 11.85 15.05
N GLN A 88 6.29 12.70 14.03
CA GLN A 88 6.09 14.15 14.18
C GLN A 88 4.61 14.55 14.13
N ILE A 89 3.70 13.60 13.88
CA ILE A 89 2.26 13.84 13.90
C ILE A 89 1.77 13.96 15.35
N ASP A 90 1.08 15.05 15.65
CA ASP A 90 0.48 15.34 16.97
C ASP A 90 -1.05 15.22 16.99
N PHE A 91 -1.69 15.23 15.82
CA PHE A 91 -3.15 15.14 15.68
C PHE A 91 -3.69 13.69 15.62
N LEU A 92 -2.83 12.68 15.68
CA LEU A 92 -3.21 11.25 15.75
C LEU A 92 -2.62 10.60 16.99
N SER A 93 -3.33 9.62 17.54
CA SER A 93 -2.78 8.79 18.62
C SER A 93 -1.58 7.95 18.13
N LEU A 94 -0.65 7.64 19.04
CA LEU A 94 0.48 6.75 18.74
C LEU A 94 0.03 5.39 18.17
N LYS A 95 -1.10 4.86 18.64
CA LYS A 95 -1.69 3.62 18.12
C LYS A 95 -2.02 3.74 16.63
N LYS A 96 -2.74 4.80 16.23
CA LYS A 96 -3.08 5.05 14.82
C LYS A 96 -1.82 5.27 13.97
N ILE A 97 -0.84 6.01 14.50
CA ILE A 97 0.46 6.22 13.84
C ILE A 97 1.16 4.88 13.57
N LYS A 98 1.26 3.99 14.56
CA LYS A 98 1.85 2.65 14.36
C LYS A 98 1.08 1.82 13.33
N THR A 99 -0.24 1.87 13.36
CA THR A 99 -1.08 1.15 12.39
C THR A 99 -0.81 1.65 10.97
N ILE A 100 -0.82 2.97 10.76
CA ILE A 100 -0.48 3.60 9.47
C ILE A 100 0.91 3.19 9.01
N ASP A 101 1.91 3.32 9.88
CA ASP A 101 3.30 2.97 9.60
C ASP A 101 3.43 1.52 9.12
N THR A 102 2.78 0.60 9.84
CA THR A 102 2.79 -0.83 9.51
C THR A 102 2.07 -1.12 8.19
N LEU A 103 0.91 -0.50 7.94
CA LEU A 103 0.16 -0.68 6.69
C LEU A 103 0.97 -0.20 5.49
N LEU A 104 1.60 0.97 5.59
CA LEU A 104 2.46 1.53 4.53
C LEU A 104 3.77 0.77 4.36
N GLY A 105 4.29 0.17 5.42
CA GLY A 105 5.52 -0.63 5.40
C GLY A 105 5.32 -2.01 4.77
N THR A 106 4.19 -2.67 5.06
CA THR A 106 4.04 -4.11 4.79
C THR A 106 2.97 -4.46 3.75
N LYS A 107 1.93 -3.62 3.57
CA LYS A 107 0.79 -3.94 2.70
C LYS A 107 0.73 -3.13 1.41
N TRP A 108 1.02 -1.83 1.48
CA TRP A 108 1.02 -0.96 0.30
C TRP A 108 2.42 -0.82 -0.28
N ARG A 109 2.56 -1.07 -1.58
CA ARG A 109 3.82 -0.95 -2.33
C ARG A 109 3.93 0.45 -2.94
N LYS A 110 5.15 0.88 -3.21
CA LYS A 110 5.36 2.13 -3.96
C LYS A 110 4.67 2.03 -5.32
N GLY A 111 3.97 3.08 -5.70
CA GLY A 111 3.12 3.12 -6.89
C GLY A 111 1.66 2.75 -6.64
N ASP A 112 1.33 2.15 -5.49
CA ASP A 112 -0.06 1.81 -5.17
C ASP A 112 -0.88 3.04 -4.84
N PHE A 113 -2.16 3.01 -5.21
CA PHE A 113 -3.14 3.99 -4.77
C PHE A 113 -3.44 3.84 -3.28
N ILE A 114 -3.65 4.97 -2.62
CA ILE A 114 -4.16 5.04 -1.26
C ILE A 114 -5.66 5.38 -1.33
N TYR A 115 -6.49 4.42 -0.98
CA TYR A 115 -7.95 4.47 -1.13
C TYR A 115 -8.65 3.86 0.10
N ASN A 116 -9.98 3.83 0.11
CA ASN A 116 -10.82 3.53 1.29
C ASN A 116 -10.33 2.38 2.19
N PRO A 117 -9.92 1.20 1.69
CA PRO A 117 -9.44 0.11 2.54
C PRO A 117 -8.23 0.47 3.39
N PHE A 118 -7.35 1.34 2.92
CA PHE A 118 -6.23 1.86 3.72
C PHE A 118 -6.77 2.67 4.91
N TYR A 119 -7.63 3.66 4.64
CA TYR A 119 -8.16 4.55 5.67
C TYR A 119 -9.03 3.82 6.68
N SER A 120 -9.83 2.84 6.22
CA SER A 120 -10.62 1.97 7.09
C SER A 120 -9.73 1.08 7.96
N ALA A 121 -8.66 0.50 7.42
CA ALA A 121 -7.72 -0.30 8.20
C ALA A 121 -6.91 0.55 9.20
N ALA A 122 -6.65 1.81 8.86
CA ALA A 122 -5.98 2.78 9.71
C ALA A 122 -6.90 3.44 10.76
N ASP A 123 -8.21 3.16 10.72
CA ASP A 123 -9.23 3.76 11.58
C ASP A 123 -9.20 5.30 11.53
N LEU A 124 -9.07 5.87 10.32
CA LEU A 124 -9.10 7.31 10.12
C LEU A 124 -10.50 7.80 9.79
N ASN A 125 -10.99 8.78 10.55
CA ASN A 125 -12.18 9.53 10.16
C ASN A 125 -11.84 10.49 9.00
N ARG A 126 -12.86 11.15 8.43
CA ARG A 126 -12.68 12.01 7.25
C ARG A 126 -11.74 13.20 7.50
N GLU A 127 -11.85 13.86 8.65
CA GLU A 127 -11.00 15.00 9.00
C GLU A 127 -9.55 14.58 9.20
N GLU A 128 -9.34 13.48 9.93
CA GLU A 128 -8.02 12.87 10.14
C GLU A 128 -7.40 12.43 8.81
N GLN A 129 -8.19 11.84 7.91
CA GLN A 129 -7.76 11.44 6.58
C GLN A 129 -7.27 12.64 5.76
N GLU A 130 -8.01 13.74 5.74
CA GLU A 130 -7.63 14.96 5.00
C GLU A 130 -6.31 15.53 5.53
N LYS A 131 -6.20 15.70 6.86
CA LYS A 131 -4.97 16.17 7.53
C LYS A 131 -3.79 15.24 7.28
N PHE A 132 -3.99 13.92 7.38
CA PHE A 132 -2.97 12.93 7.14
C PHE A 132 -2.48 12.94 5.70
N ASN A 133 -3.39 13.05 4.73
CA ASN A 133 -3.02 13.09 3.31
C ASN A 133 -2.16 14.31 2.98
N ASP A 134 -2.53 15.48 3.50
CA ASP A 134 -1.73 16.70 3.33
C ASP A 134 -0.34 16.57 3.98
N TYR A 135 -0.28 16.00 5.18
CA TYR A 135 0.98 15.71 5.87
C TYR A 135 1.85 14.73 5.05
N ALA A 136 1.28 13.61 4.61
CA ALA A 136 1.99 12.58 3.86
C ALA A 136 2.52 13.10 2.52
N VAL A 137 1.78 14.00 1.85
CA VAL A 137 2.26 14.69 0.65
C VAL A 137 3.42 15.64 1.00
N ALA A 138 3.32 16.42 2.08
CA ALA A 138 4.39 17.32 2.51
C ALA A 138 5.68 16.57 2.85
N LYS A 139 5.57 15.37 3.44
CA LYS A 139 6.70 14.47 3.73
C LYS A 139 7.14 13.61 2.54
N ARG A 140 6.51 13.77 1.37
CA ARG A 140 6.78 13.00 0.14
C ARG A 140 6.53 11.48 0.31
N ILE A 141 5.77 11.08 1.32
CA ILE A 141 5.27 9.71 1.46
C ILE A 141 4.27 9.43 0.35
N PHE A 142 3.38 10.40 0.08
CA PHE A 142 2.40 10.35 -1.01
C PHE A 142 2.71 11.36 -2.12
N ILE A 143 2.30 11.03 -3.33
CA ILE A 143 2.15 11.98 -4.43
C ILE A 143 0.65 12.21 -4.67
N LYS A 144 0.26 13.49 -4.70
CA LYS A 144 -1.10 13.92 -5.06
C LYS A 144 -1.22 13.98 -6.58
N LYS A 145 -2.21 13.28 -7.13
CA LYS A 145 -2.56 13.27 -8.55
C LYS A 145 -4.04 13.62 -8.73
N TYR A 146 -4.39 14.00 -9.95
CA TYR A 146 -5.75 14.36 -10.33
C TYR A 146 -6.18 13.51 -11.51
N ARG A 147 -7.47 13.17 -11.60
CA ARG A 147 -8.05 12.56 -12.79
C ARG A 147 -9.48 13.04 -12.95
N PHE A 148 -9.89 13.26 -14.18
CA PHE A 148 -11.24 13.65 -14.52
C PHE A 148 -12.13 12.41 -14.69
N ARG A 149 -13.44 12.60 -14.52
CA ARG A 149 -14.46 11.56 -14.72
C ARG A 149 -15.34 11.90 -15.91
N CYS A 150 -15.73 10.89 -16.69
CA CYS A 150 -16.89 10.98 -17.59
C CYS A 150 -18.14 11.46 -16.80
N LYS A 151 -19.19 11.88 -17.52
CA LYS A 151 -20.49 12.18 -16.90
C LYS A 151 -21.12 10.93 -16.26
N CYS A 152 -20.77 9.75 -16.76
CA CYS A 152 -21.16 8.45 -16.21
C CYS A 152 -20.60 8.15 -14.82
N GLY A 153 -19.55 8.86 -14.39
CA GLY A 153 -18.85 8.68 -13.11
C GLY A 153 -17.95 7.43 -13.00
N LYS A 154 -17.90 6.56 -14.02
CA LYS A 154 -17.19 5.26 -14.01
C LYS A 154 -15.90 5.24 -14.83
N CYS A 155 -15.82 6.02 -15.91
CA CYS A 155 -14.63 6.14 -16.74
C CYS A 155 -13.74 7.28 -16.24
N PHE A 156 -12.43 7.09 -16.32
CA PHE A 156 -11.44 7.99 -15.78
C PHE A 156 -10.40 8.36 -16.82
N SER A 157 -9.93 9.61 -16.78
CA SER A 157 -8.76 10.01 -17.55
C SER A 157 -7.48 9.35 -17.02
N ARG A 158 -6.38 9.57 -17.76
CA ARG A 158 -5.03 9.45 -17.20
C ARG A 158 -4.86 10.32 -15.95
N LEU A 159 -3.84 10.00 -15.14
CA LEU A 159 -3.48 10.76 -13.95
C LEU A 159 -2.62 11.98 -14.30
N PHE A 160 -3.02 13.14 -13.80
CA PHE A 160 -2.32 14.40 -13.95
C PHE A 160 -1.52 14.75 -12.70
N SER A 161 -0.34 15.32 -12.89
CA SER A 161 0.41 15.96 -11.81
C SER A 161 -0.33 17.20 -11.30
N LYS A 162 0.04 17.70 -10.12
CA LYS A 162 -0.50 18.96 -9.61
C LYS A 162 -0.19 20.13 -10.55
N ASP A 163 1.00 20.16 -11.13
CA ASP A 163 1.42 21.23 -12.01
C ASP A 163 0.66 21.17 -13.35
N THR A 164 0.55 19.99 -13.94
CA THR A 164 -0.26 19.78 -15.16
C THR A 164 -1.72 20.18 -14.92
N PHE A 165 -2.33 19.73 -13.81
CA PHE A 165 -3.71 20.08 -13.48
C PHE A 165 -3.89 21.59 -13.26
N ASN A 166 -2.95 22.25 -12.57
CA ASN A 166 -2.98 23.70 -12.37
C ASN A 166 -2.76 24.47 -13.68
N ASN A 167 -1.95 23.95 -14.59
CA ASN A 167 -1.73 24.56 -15.91
C ASN A 167 -2.98 24.42 -16.77
N MET A 168 -3.64 23.26 -16.79
CA MET A 168 -4.98 23.10 -17.40
C MET A 168 -5.97 24.11 -16.82
N LYS A 169 -6.03 24.23 -15.48
CA LYS A 169 -6.91 25.19 -14.81
C LYS A 169 -6.64 26.63 -15.26
N ARG A 170 -5.37 27.07 -15.29
CA ARG A 170 -4.99 28.42 -15.75
C ARG A 170 -5.32 28.65 -17.23
N PHE A 171 -5.05 27.66 -18.07
CA PHE A 171 -5.34 27.72 -19.50
C PHE A 171 -6.84 27.94 -19.74
N TYR A 172 -7.70 27.07 -19.18
CA TYR A 172 -9.14 27.17 -19.39
C TYR A 172 -9.78 28.36 -18.66
N GLU A 173 -9.31 28.75 -17.47
CA GLU A 173 -9.91 29.87 -16.72
C GLU A 173 -9.52 31.25 -17.24
N SER A 174 -8.31 31.39 -17.79
CA SER A 174 -7.68 32.69 -18.09
C SER A 174 -7.22 32.88 -19.54
N GLY A 175 -7.26 31.83 -20.37
CA GLY A 175 -6.81 31.88 -21.76
C GLY A 175 -5.31 32.12 -21.92
N ILE A 176 -4.52 31.90 -20.86
CA ILE A 176 -3.07 32.10 -20.87
C ILE A 176 -2.42 30.90 -21.54
N ASP A 177 -1.70 31.15 -22.63
CA ASP A 177 -0.94 30.15 -23.37
C ASP A 177 0.16 29.55 -22.50
N THR A 178 0.13 28.22 -22.31
CA THR A 178 1.03 27.48 -21.40
C THR A 178 2.20 26.84 -22.15
N THR A 179 2.75 27.51 -23.16
CA THR A 179 3.76 27.06 -24.16
C THR A 179 5.15 26.65 -23.60
N GLY A 180 5.25 26.20 -22.35
CA GLY A 180 6.51 25.79 -21.71
C GLY A 180 6.47 24.54 -20.83
N SER A 181 5.35 23.81 -20.75
CA SER A 181 5.27 22.57 -19.95
C SER A 181 4.33 21.59 -20.61
N ASP A 182 4.81 20.36 -20.88
CA ASP A 182 4.08 19.16 -21.32
C ASP A 182 2.64 19.43 -21.82
N GLU A 183 2.49 19.59 -23.14
CA GLU A 183 1.25 19.65 -23.93
C GLU A 183 -0.03 19.66 -23.08
N VAL A 184 -0.45 20.85 -22.64
CA VAL A 184 -1.83 21.06 -22.25
C VAL A 184 -2.61 21.12 -23.55
N ASP A 185 -3.23 19.99 -23.92
CA ASP A 185 -4.11 19.95 -25.09
C ASP A 185 -5.15 21.06 -24.96
N SER A 186 -5.25 21.92 -25.96
CA SER A 186 -6.28 22.96 -26.03
C SER A 186 -7.70 22.39 -25.98
N TYR A 187 -7.80 21.07 -26.20
CA TYR A 187 -9.00 20.26 -26.18
C TYR A 187 -8.74 18.96 -25.39
N PHE A 188 -9.41 18.79 -24.27
CA PHE A 188 -9.28 17.59 -23.44
C PHE A 188 -10.58 16.77 -23.47
N TYR A 189 -10.45 15.49 -23.81
CA TYR A 189 -11.58 14.60 -24.05
C TYR A 189 -11.44 13.28 -23.30
N ILE A 190 -12.55 12.79 -22.75
CA ILE A 190 -12.67 11.47 -22.16
C ILE A 190 -13.87 10.78 -22.77
N GLU A 191 -13.59 9.71 -23.50
CA GLU A 191 -14.61 8.80 -24.00
C GLU A 191 -15.17 7.95 -22.84
N CYS A 192 -16.48 7.77 -22.84
CA CYS A 192 -17.22 6.94 -21.93
C CYS A 192 -17.46 5.58 -22.59
N GLU A 193 -16.92 4.53 -21.98
CA GLU A 193 -17.05 3.15 -22.48
C GLU A 193 -18.48 2.59 -22.39
N TYR A 194 -19.40 3.29 -21.72
CA TYR A 194 -20.76 2.81 -21.47
C TYR A 194 -21.83 3.52 -22.29
N ASP A 195 -21.59 4.78 -22.66
CA ASP A 195 -22.58 5.67 -23.28
C ASP A 195 -21.85 6.91 -23.83
N SER A 196 -21.86 7.11 -25.14
CA SER A 196 -21.21 8.26 -25.79
C SER A 196 -21.83 9.61 -25.39
N ASP A 197 -23.11 9.65 -24.99
CA ASP A 197 -23.71 10.91 -24.49
C ASP A 197 -23.09 11.34 -23.13
N CYS A 198 -22.43 10.39 -22.47
CA CYS A 198 -21.71 10.61 -21.22
C CYS A 198 -20.24 11.02 -21.38
N ASP A 199 -19.76 11.21 -22.61
CA ASP A 199 -18.41 11.70 -22.89
C ASP A 199 -18.17 13.05 -22.20
N LEU A 200 -16.94 13.24 -21.71
CA LEU A 200 -16.50 14.51 -21.15
C LEU A 200 -15.64 15.22 -22.17
N GLU A 201 -16.09 16.40 -22.56
CA GLU A 201 -15.34 17.33 -23.39
C GLU A 201 -15.04 18.59 -22.58
N ILE A 202 -13.77 18.98 -22.56
CA ILE A 202 -13.28 20.23 -21.97
C ILE A 202 -12.60 21.03 -23.07
N CYS A 203 -13.27 22.09 -23.51
CA CYS A 203 -12.82 22.97 -24.59
C CYS A 203 -12.84 24.45 -24.18
N ASP A 204 -13.36 24.77 -22.99
CA ASP A 204 -13.48 26.13 -22.49
C ASP A 204 -13.51 26.17 -20.95
N LYS A 205 -13.53 27.37 -20.38
CA LYS A 205 -13.66 27.60 -18.93
C LYS A 205 -14.88 26.87 -18.33
N LYS A 206 -16.02 26.97 -19.00
CA LYS A 206 -17.31 26.54 -18.48
C LYS A 206 -17.40 25.01 -18.39
N SER A 207 -16.84 24.31 -19.37
CA SER A 207 -16.70 22.87 -19.39
C SER A 207 -15.70 22.39 -18.35
N PHE A 208 -14.57 23.10 -18.16
CA PHE A 208 -13.60 22.80 -17.10
C PHE A 208 -14.20 22.95 -15.69
N GLU A 209 -14.91 24.03 -15.41
CA GLU A 209 -15.56 24.27 -14.12
C GLU A 209 -16.66 23.23 -13.80
N ARG A 210 -17.31 22.68 -14.82
CA ARG A 210 -18.32 21.63 -14.68
C ARG A 210 -17.72 20.22 -14.58
N ALA A 211 -16.49 20.04 -15.05
CA ALA A 211 -15.85 18.75 -15.07
C ALA A 211 -15.60 18.25 -13.65
N LYS A 212 -16.08 17.04 -13.37
CA LYS A 212 -15.81 16.36 -12.09
C LYS A 212 -14.42 15.74 -12.16
N TYR A 213 -13.63 15.95 -11.12
CA TYR A 213 -12.32 15.31 -10.96
C TYR A 213 -12.17 14.72 -9.56
N ASP A 214 -11.36 13.67 -9.48
CA ASP A 214 -10.90 13.08 -8.24
C ASP A 214 -9.52 13.58 -7.89
N VAL A 215 -9.29 13.70 -6.59
CA VAL A 215 -7.96 13.73 -6.00
C VAL A 215 -7.56 12.31 -5.65
N CYS A 216 -6.42 11.86 -6.15
CA CYS A 216 -5.85 10.55 -5.86
C CYS A 216 -4.51 10.71 -5.14
N TYR A 217 -4.22 9.80 -4.23
CA TYR A 217 -2.93 9.72 -3.54
C TYR A 217 -2.25 8.41 -3.92
N ILE A 218 -0.96 8.50 -4.27
CA ILE A 218 -0.15 7.36 -4.66
C ILE A 218 1.02 7.27 -3.69
N LYS A 219 1.32 6.08 -3.17
CA LYS A 219 2.50 5.87 -2.34
C LYS A 219 3.77 6.09 -3.16
N ALA A 220 4.65 6.96 -2.69
CA ALA A 220 5.82 7.42 -3.43
C ALA A 220 7.15 7.06 -2.76
N LYS A 221 7.17 6.99 -1.43
CA LYS A 221 8.36 6.68 -0.65
C LYS A 221 8.43 5.20 -0.33
N GLU A 222 9.64 4.64 -0.39
CA GLU A 222 9.91 3.28 0.11
C GLU A 222 10.02 3.29 1.64
N PRO A 223 9.62 2.20 2.30
CA PRO A 223 9.76 2.08 3.75
C PRO A 223 11.22 1.87 4.16
N ASN A 224 11.61 2.36 5.34
CA ASN A 224 12.87 1.98 5.97
C ASN A 224 12.75 0.54 6.52
N THR A 225 13.64 -0.36 6.11
CA THR A 225 13.67 -1.77 6.53
C THR A 225 14.86 -2.12 7.44
N GLU A 226 15.70 -1.15 7.83
CA GLU A 226 16.88 -1.40 8.70
C GLU A 226 16.49 -2.09 10.01
N HIS A 227 15.34 -1.70 10.56
CA HIS A 227 14.83 -2.25 11.81
C HIS A 227 14.40 -3.72 11.71
N GLU A 228 14.20 -4.27 10.51
CA GLU A 228 13.90 -5.70 10.30
C GLU A 228 15.10 -6.59 10.64
N GLN A 229 16.30 -5.99 10.70
CA GLN A 229 17.51 -6.67 11.18
C GLN A 229 17.59 -6.78 12.70
N TYR A 230 16.69 -6.13 13.45
CA TYR A 230 16.60 -6.25 14.91
C TYR A 230 15.82 -7.48 15.32
#